data_AF-A0A2V9KIA8-F1
#
_entry.id   AF-A0A2V9KIA8-F1
#
_cell.length_a   1.000
_cell.length_b   1.000
_cell.length_c   1.000
_cell.angle_alpha   90.00
_cell.angle_beta   90.00
_cell.angle_gamma   90.00
#
_symmetry.space_group_name_H-M   'P 1'
#
loop_
_entity.id
_entity.type
_entity.pdbx_description
1 polymer ?
#
loop_
_entity_poly.entity_id
_entity_poly.type
_entity_poly.pdbx_seq_one_letter_code
_entity_poly.pdbx_strand_id
1 'polypeptide(L)'
;MKPQGVLIVFSILAFSFAGRARETEPIKPPSESPIPTVKEPGYMDPPSVLALLHQALLTEYRVNDLLADVHPDHWKMPDAMRSSVGNSAAELRARMKDMDAWRVELEKRPSSAYLVFETYQAMSVLPPRLDALARLVSENESPSFGAEYASVGDRFLDAQQTLGSYLGYILRNQDQIVAAMEGNLSSCQSKLGEAMQGRGPRATPIPNARPIRPARRKQHAKATGTTVNGETKTEIKGMPETDKKPASDHKN
;
A
#
# COMPACT_ATOMS: atom_id res chain seq x y z
N MET A 1 -50.04 -12.28 -2.95
CA MET A 1 -48.74 -12.12 -2.27
C MET A 1 -48.71 -10.74 -1.62
N LYS A 2 -48.71 -10.70 -0.29
CA LYS A 2 -48.60 -9.50 0.56
C LYS A 2 -47.42 -9.72 1.52
N PRO A 3 -46.66 -8.66 1.87
CA PRO A 3 -45.38 -8.79 2.56
C PRO A 3 -45.55 -8.95 4.07
N GLN A 4 -44.69 -9.76 4.69
CA GLN A 4 -44.54 -9.81 6.15
C GLN A 4 -43.37 -8.91 6.55
N GLY A 5 -43.68 -7.83 7.27
CA GLY A 5 -42.72 -7.10 8.08
C GLY A 5 -42.62 -7.75 9.46
N VAL A 6 -41.40 -7.96 9.93
CA VAL A 6 -41.12 -8.46 11.29
C VAL A 6 -40.63 -7.29 12.13
N LEU A 7 -41.35 -7.07 13.23
CA LEU A 7 -41.22 -5.98 14.19
C LEU A 7 -40.13 -6.33 15.21
N ILE A 8 -39.22 -5.40 15.45
CA ILE A 8 -38.17 -5.48 16.47
C ILE A 8 -38.80 -5.23 17.84
N VAL A 9 -38.67 -6.19 18.77
CA VAL A 9 -39.07 -6.05 20.17
C VAL A 9 -37.83 -5.71 21.01
N PHE A 10 -37.76 -4.47 21.49
CA PHE A 10 -36.83 -4.05 22.53
C PHE A 10 -37.41 -4.41 23.91
N SER A 11 -36.80 -5.38 24.60
CA SER A 11 -37.05 -5.63 26.02
C SER A 11 -36.02 -4.88 26.86
N ILE A 12 -36.46 -3.80 27.51
CA ILE A 12 -35.75 -3.12 28.59
C ILE A 12 -36.17 -3.81 29.89
N LEU A 13 -35.23 -4.44 30.58
CA LEU A 13 -35.43 -4.97 31.92
C LEU A 13 -34.53 -4.19 32.88
N ALA A 14 -35.17 -3.32 33.67
CA ALA A 14 -34.58 -2.62 34.79
C ALA A 14 -34.31 -3.61 35.93
N PHE A 15 -33.11 -3.56 36.52
CA PHE A 15 -32.84 -4.18 37.81
C PHE A 15 -32.10 -3.20 38.72
N SER A 16 -32.66 -3.07 39.92
CA SER A 16 -32.30 -2.13 40.98
C SER A 16 -30.95 -2.42 41.65
N PHE A 17 -30.35 -1.33 42.11
CA PHE A 17 -29.14 -1.23 42.92
C PHE A 17 -29.23 -1.97 44.27
N ALA A 18 -28.20 -2.74 44.60
CA ALA A 18 -27.78 -3.05 45.97
C ALA A 18 -26.25 -3.04 46.02
N GLY A 19 -25.66 -2.17 46.85
CA GLY A 19 -24.22 -1.90 46.86
C GLY A 19 -23.38 -2.92 47.65
N ARG A 20 -22.12 -3.11 47.21
CA ARG A 20 -21.00 -3.47 48.10
C ARG A 20 -19.64 -3.14 47.46
N ALA A 21 -18.79 -2.53 48.30
CA ALA A 21 -17.32 -2.48 48.35
C ALA A 21 -16.47 -2.51 47.05
N ARG A 22 -15.55 -1.53 46.97
CA ARG A 22 -14.49 -1.40 45.97
C ARG A 22 -13.56 -2.61 45.94
N GLU A 23 -13.30 -3.11 44.73
CA GLU A 23 -12.11 -3.88 44.39
C GLU A 23 -11.61 -3.34 43.04
N THR A 24 -10.42 -2.74 43.01
CA THR A 24 -9.83 -2.16 41.80
C THR A 24 -9.21 -3.29 40.98
N GLU A 25 -9.94 -3.78 39.98
CA GLU A 25 -9.43 -4.70 38.98
C GLU A 25 -8.45 -3.96 38.04
N PRO A 26 -7.27 -4.54 37.71
CA PRO A 26 -6.31 -3.91 36.82
C PRO A 26 -6.90 -3.76 35.42
N ILE A 27 -6.92 -2.53 34.91
CA ILE A 27 -7.34 -2.20 33.55
C ILE A 27 -6.43 -2.95 32.57
N LYS A 28 -6.96 -4.03 32.00
CA LYS A 28 -6.38 -4.67 30.81
C LYS A 28 -6.46 -3.66 29.66
N PRO A 29 -5.37 -3.35 28.95
CA PRO A 29 -5.43 -2.46 27.80
C PRO A 29 -6.43 -3.03 26.79
N PRO A 30 -7.20 -2.17 26.09
CA PRO A 30 -8.20 -2.63 25.13
C PRO A 30 -7.51 -3.54 24.11
N SER A 31 -8.01 -4.77 24.01
CA SER A 31 -7.66 -5.69 22.94
C SER A 31 -7.94 -4.98 21.63
N GLU A 32 -6.89 -4.63 20.89
CA GLU A 32 -6.97 -4.15 19.52
C GLU A 32 -7.64 -5.27 18.72
N SER A 33 -8.96 -5.13 18.52
CA SER A 33 -9.70 -6.01 17.63
C SER A 33 -9.14 -5.74 16.24
N PRO A 34 -8.71 -6.76 15.48
CA PRO A 34 -8.16 -6.54 14.16
C PRO A 34 -9.22 -5.80 13.33
N ILE A 35 -8.86 -4.60 12.86
CA ILE A 35 -9.71 -3.84 11.94
C ILE A 35 -9.96 -4.79 10.76
N PRO A 36 -11.23 -5.11 10.43
CA PRO A 36 -11.51 -5.94 9.28
C PRO A 36 -10.89 -5.26 8.07
N THR A 37 -9.96 -5.97 7.41
CA THR A 37 -9.32 -5.50 6.19
C THR A 37 -10.42 -5.46 5.15
N VAL A 38 -11.02 -4.28 4.95
CA VAL A 38 -11.94 -4.06 3.84
C VAL A 38 -11.08 -4.21 2.58
N LYS A 39 -11.18 -5.37 1.91
CA LYS A 39 -10.55 -5.55 0.60
C LYS A 39 -11.24 -4.59 -0.36
N GLU A 40 -10.55 -3.52 -0.73
CA GLU A 40 -11.10 -2.55 -1.68
C GLU A 40 -11.38 -3.22 -3.03
N PRO A 41 -12.44 -2.81 -3.75
CA PRO A 41 -12.77 -3.38 -5.04
C PRO A 41 -11.60 -3.28 -6.03
N GLY A 42 -11.21 -4.43 -6.58
CA GLY A 42 -10.09 -4.53 -7.53
C GLY A 42 -8.71 -4.59 -6.88
N TYR A 43 -8.60 -4.52 -5.56
CA TYR A 43 -7.30 -4.68 -4.88
C TYR A 43 -6.75 -6.11 -5.06
N MET A 44 -5.47 -6.19 -5.43
CA MET A 44 -4.67 -7.41 -5.38
C MET A 44 -3.36 -7.13 -4.64
N ASP A 45 -3.01 -8.02 -3.71
CA ASP A 45 -1.69 -8.03 -3.10
C ASP A 45 -0.64 -8.57 -4.10
N PRO A 46 0.66 -8.24 -3.94
CA PRO A 46 1.69 -8.66 -4.88
C PRO A 46 1.73 -10.17 -5.18
N PRO A 47 1.59 -11.09 -4.20
CA PRO A 47 1.45 -12.52 -4.47
C PRO A 47 0.29 -12.87 -5.41
N SER A 48 -0.87 -12.24 -5.25
CA SER A 48 -2.03 -12.45 -6.14
C SER A 48 -1.75 -11.99 -7.57
N VAL A 49 -1.02 -10.87 -7.74
CA VAL A 49 -0.57 -10.40 -9.07
C VAL A 49 0.38 -11.42 -9.69
N LEU A 50 1.37 -11.92 -8.94
CA LEU A 50 2.31 -12.93 -9.45
C LEU A 50 1.61 -14.25 -9.84
N ALA A 51 0.62 -14.68 -9.05
CA ALA A 51 -0.17 -15.86 -9.37
C ALA A 51 -0.95 -15.69 -10.69
N LEU A 52 -1.53 -14.50 -10.91
CA LEU A 52 -2.21 -14.16 -12.16
C LEU A 52 -1.26 -14.20 -13.37
N LEU A 53 -0.05 -13.64 -13.22
CA LEU A 53 0.97 -13.64 -14.28
C LEU A 53 1.47 -15.05 -14.60
N HIS A 54 1.64 -15.89 -13.58
CA HIS A 54 2.00 -17.29 -13.76
C HIS A 54 0.88 -18.07 -14.48
N GLN A 55 -0.39 -17.79 -14.18
CA GLN A 55 -1.51 -18.36 -14.94
C GLN A 55 -1.49 -17.94 -16.41
N ALA A 56 -1.16 -16.67 -16.71
CA ALA A 56 -1.01 -16.21 -18.08
C ALA A 56 0.13 -16.94 -18.82
N LEU A 57 1.27 -17.17 -18.15
CA LEU A 57 2.39 -17.95 -18.68
C LEU A 57 1.98 -19.40 -19.02
N LEU A 58 1.27 -20.08 -18.10
CA LEU A 58 0.77 -21.45 -18.37
C LEU A 58 -0.23 -21.47 -19.54
N THR A 59 -1.03 -20.42 -19.67
CA THR A 59 -1.98 -20.26 -20.77
C THR A 59 -1.26 -20.06 -22.10
N GLU A 60 -0.17 -19.29 -22.13
CA GLU A 60 0.70 -19.14 -23.31
C GLU A 60 1.31 -20.47 -23.75
N TYR A 61 1.84 -21.28 -22.81
CA TYR A 61 2.34 -22.62 -23.15
C TYR A 61 1.24 -23.48 -23.78
N ARG A 62 0.02 -23.45 -23.24
CA ARG A 62 -1.10 -24.19 -23.82
C ARG A 62 -1.45 -23.72 -25.24
N VAL A 63 -1.38 -22.41 -25.53
CA VAL A 63 -1.56 -21.92 -26.91
C VAL A 63 -0.48 -22.47 -27.82
N ASN A 64 0.79 -22.46 -27.39
CA ASN A 64 1.88 -22.94 -28.20
C ASN A 64 1.76 -24.45 -28.52
N ASP A 65 1.30 -25.25 -27.56
CA ASP A 65 0.98 -26.66 -27.77
C ASP A 65 -0.13 -26.83 -28.81
N LEU A 66 -1.25 -26.10 -28.64
CA LEU A 66 -2.36 -26.13 -29.59
C LEU A 66 -1.93 -25.73 -31.01
N LEU A 67 -1.08 -24.70 -31.12
CA LEU A 67 -0.56 -24.23 -32.41
C LEU A 67 0.46 -25.18 -33.04
N ALA A 68 1.04 -26.11 -32.27
CA ALA A 68 1.91 -27.16 -32.79
C ALA A 68 1.10 -28.34 -33.34
N ASP A 69 -0.06 -28.60 -32.74
CA ASP A 69 -0.97 -29.68 -33.12
C ASP A 69 -1.90 -29.32 -34.31
N VAL A 70 -2.01 -28.04 -34.67
CA VAL A 70 -2.76 -27.61 -35.85
C VAL A 70 -1.98 -27.91 -37.13
N HIS A 71 -2.63 -28.63 -38.04
CA HIS A 71 -2.05 -29.03 -39.34
C HIS A 71 -2.89 -28.49 -40.52
N PRO A 72 -2.77 -27.18 -40.85
CA PRO A 72 -3.56 -26.57 -41.91
C PRO A 72 -3.33 -27.20 -43.29
N ASP A 73 -2.19 -27.87 -43.48
CA ASP A 73 -1.83 -28.57 -44.72
C ASP A 73 -2.79 -29.70 -45.10
N HIS A 74 -3.51 -30.25 -44.13
CA HIS A 74 -4.53 -31.29 -44.35
C HIS A 74 -5.93 -30.73 -44.59
N TRP A 75 -6.12 -29.42 -44.40
CA TRP A 75 -7.43 -28.79 -44.54
C TRP A 75 -7.79 -28.56 -46.01
N LYS A 76 -9.06 -28.75 -46.34
CA LYS A 76 -9.60 -28.54 -47.70
C LYS A 76 -9.80 -27.05 -47.99
N MET A 77 -8.70 -26.30 -48.11
CA MET A 77 -8.70 -24.87 -48.41
C MET A 77 -7.64 -24.47 -49.44
N PRO A 78 -7.82 -23.32 -50.15
CA PRO A 78 -6.84 -22.82 -51.10
C PRO A 78 -5.49 -22.51 -50.44
N ASP A 79 -4.39 -22.65 -51.20
CA ASP A 79 -3.03 -22.41 -50.71
C ASP A 79 -2.86 -21.02 -50.07
N ALA A 80 -3.46 -19.98 -50.67
CA ALA A 80 -3.44 -18.62 -50.13
C ALA A 80 -4.08 -18.53 -48.73
N MET A 81 -5.13 -19.31 -48.48
CA MET A 81 -5.79 -19.36 -47.16
C MET A 81 -4.93 -20.11 -46.14
N ARG A 82 -4.27 -21.22 -46.53
CA ARG A 82 -3.30 -21.91 -45.67
C ARG A 82 -2.14 -21.00 -45.28
N SER A 83 -1.58 -20.27 -46.23
CA SER A 83 -0.52 -19.29 -45.94
C SER A 83 -1.00 -18.19 -44.99
N SER A 84 -2.25 -17.74 -45.12
CA SER A 84 -2.84 -16.77 -44.18
C SER A 84 -2.94 -17.34 -42.76
N VAL A 85 -3.35 -18.59 -42.59
CA VAL A 85 -3.40 -19.26 -41.28
C VAL A 85 -2.00 -19.35 -40.66
N GLY A 86 -1.01 -19.77 -41.45
CA GLY A 86 0.39 -19.81 -41.02
C GLY A 86 0.91 -18.44 -40.55
N ASN A 87 0.60 -17.38 -41.31
CA ASN A 87 0.94 -16.00 -40.93
C ASN A 87 0.23 -15.56 -39.64
N SER A 88 -1.06 -15.87 -39.49
CA SER A 88 -1.81 -15.55 -38.26
C SER A 88 -1.24 -16.27 -37.04
N ALA A 89 -0.85 -17.54 -37.17
CA ALA A 89 -0.21 -18.31 -36.10
C ALA A 89 1.17 -17.76 -35.74
N ALA A 90 1.97 -17.36 -36.74
CA ALA A 90 3.27 -16.72 -36.50
C ALA A 90 3.11 -15.35 -35.81
N GLU A 91 2.15 -14.54 -36.23
CA GLU A 91 1.86 -13.26 -35.59
C GLU A 91 1.36 -13.45 -34.16
N LEU A 92 0.49 -14.43 -33.90
CA LEU A 92 0.03 -14.75 -32.54
C LEU A 92 1.21 -15.11 -31.62
N ARG A 93 2.15 -15.94 -32.08
CA ARG A 93 3.38 -16.27 -31.33
C ARG A 93 4.22 -15.02 -31.04
N ALA A 94 4.37 -14.12 -32.01
CA ALA A 94 5.09 -12.86 -31.81
C ALA A 94 4.40 -11.98 -30.76
N ARG A 95 3.06 -11.85 -30.80
CA ARG A 95 2.29 -11.08 -29.82
C ARG A 95 2.38 -11.66 -28.41
N MET A 96 2.34 -12.99 -28.27
CA MET A 96 2.53 -13.64 -26.98
C MET A 96 3.91 -13.37 -26.41
N LYS A 97 4.97 -13.42 -27.25
CA LYS A 97 6.32 -13.05 -26.84
C LYS A 97 6.44 -11.60 -26.38
N ASP A 98 5.77 -10.67 -27.07
CA ASP A 98 5.75 -9.25 -26.66
C ASP A 98 5.02 -9.09 -25.31
N MET A 99 3.92 -9.79 -25.10
CA MET A 99 3.21 -9.83 -23.81
C MET A 99 4.08 -10.43 -22.70
N ASP A 100 4.80 -11.52 -22.98
CA ASP A 100 5.69 -12.18 -22.03
C ASP A 100 6.82 -11.25 -21.57
N ALA A 101 7.37 -10.44 -22.47
CA ALA A 101 8.37 -9.43 -22.11
C ALA A 101 7.83 -8.43 -21.06
N TRP A 102 6.58 -7.97 -21.22
CA TRP A 102 5.94 -7.10 -20.23
C TRP A 102 5.61 -7.82 -18.93
N ARG A 103 5.14 -9.07 -19.01
CA ARG A 103 4.89 -9.93 -17.85
C ARG A 103 6.15 -10.05 -16.97
N VAL A 104 7.30 -10.37 -17.57
CA VAL A 104 8.59 -10.50 -16.87
C VAL A 104 9.00 -9.20 -16.17
N GLU A 105 8.76 -8.04 -16.78
CA GLU A 105 9.02 -6.76 -16.13
C GLU A 105 8.06 -6.50 -14.96
N LEU A 106 6.77 -6.82 -15.13
CA LEU A 106 5.76 -6.66 -14.09
C LEU A 106 6.03 -7.57 -12.87
N GLU A 107 6.52 -8.79 -13.08
CA GLU A 107 6.89 -9.69 -11.98
C GLU A 107 7.94 -9.08 -11.04
N LYS A 108 8.85 -8.27 -11.57
CA LYS A 108 9.86 -7.56 -10.78
C LYS A 108 9.26 -6.44 -9.93
N ARG A 109 8.15 -5.85 -10.38
CA ARG A 109 7.52 -4.66 -9.79
C ARG A 109 5.99 -4.74 -9.89
N PRO A 110 5.33 -5.65 -9.16
CA PRO A 110 3.90 -5.94 -9.30
C PRO A 110 2.97 -4.77 -8.97
N SER A 111 3.44 -3.80 -8.19
CA SER A 111 2.68 -2.58 -7.83
C SER A 111 2.84 -1.43 -8.83
N SER A 112 3.57 -1.61 -9.94
CA SER A 112 3.82 -0.56 -10.92
C SER A 112 2.63 -0.36 -11.86
N ALA A 113 1.91 0.76 -11.72
CA ALA A 113 0.78 1.12 -12.59
C ALA A 113 1.12 1.03 -14.09
N TYR A 114 2.32 1.52 -14.46
CA TYR A 114 2.80 1.50 -15.83
C TYR A 114 2.96 0.07 -16.38
N LEU A 115 3.62 -0.82 -15.63
CA LEU A 115 3.84 -2.19 -16.08
C LEU A 115 2.54 -3.00 -16.10
N VAL A 116 1.63 -2.74 -15.15
CA VAL A 116 0.28 -3.30 -15.16
C VAL A 116 -0.46 -2.87 -16.42
N PHE A 117 -0.38 -1.59 -16.81
CA PHE A 117 -1.00 -1.08 -18.04
C PHE A 117 -0.41 -1.70 -19.31
N GLU A 118 0.91 -1.74 -19.45
CA GLU A 118 1.56 -2.33 -20.64
C GLU A 118 1.23 -3.82 -20.79
N THR A 119 1.23 -4.55 -19.67
CA THR A 119 0.85 -5.97 -19.66
C THR A 119 -0.62 -6.15 -20.03
N TYR A 120 -1.53 -5.33 -19.47
CA TYR A 120 -2.95 -5.31 -19.80
C TYR A 120 -3.20 -5.05 -21.29
N GLN A 121 -2.49 -4.07 -21.88
CA GLN A 121 -2.59 -3.76 -23.30
C GLN A 121 -2.09 -4.92 -24.17
N ALA A 122 -0.93 -5.48 -23.83
CA ALA A 122 -0.36 -6.61 -24.56
C ALA A 122 -1.24 -7.86 -24.50
N MET A 123 -1.96 -8.09 -23.40
CA MET A 123 -2.93 -9.19 -23.28
C MET A 123 -4.19 -8.94 -24.12
N SER A 124 -4.62 -7.69 -24.29
CA SER A 124 -5.90 -7.36 -24.95
C SER A 124 -5.99 -7.79 -26.41
N VAL A 125 -4.85 -7.94 -27.10
CA VAL A 125 -4.81 -8.30 -28.52
C VAL A 125 -4.90 -9.80 -28.77
N LEU A 126 -4.77 -10.64 -27.74
CA LEU A 126 -4.70 -12.11 -27.88
C LEU A 126 -6.07 -12.78 -28.05
N PRO A 127 -7.10 -12.51 -27.21
CA PRO A 127 -8.39 -13.19 -27.30
C PRO A 127 -9.05 -13.15 -28.69
N PRO A 128 -9.18 -12.00 -29.40
CA PRO A 128 -9.86 -11.98 -30.69
C PRO A 128 -9.13 -12.79 -31.78
N ARG A 129 -7.80 -12.98 -31.64
CA ARG A 129 -7.01 -13.81 -32.56
C ARG A 129 -7.18 -15.29 -32.27
N LEU A 130 -7.24 -15.66 -30.99
CA LEU A 130 -7.53 -17.02 -30.56
C LEU A 130 -8.95 -17.44 -30.98
N ASP A 131 -9.93 -16.54 -30.86
CA ASP A 131 -11.31 -16.79 -31.34
C ASP A 131 -11.38 -16.99 -32.86
N ALA A 132 -10.61 -16.22 -33.62
CA ALA A 132 -10.54 -16.38 -35.07
C ALA A 132 -9.95 -17.75 -35.45
N LEU A 133 -8.87 -18.18 -34.77
CA LEU A 133 -8.30 -19.52 -34.97
C LEU A 133 -9.25 -20.62 -34.50
N ALA A 134 -9.93 -20.44 -33.37
CA ALA A 134 -10.92 -21.39 -32.84
C ALA A 134 -12.01 -21.70 -33.87
N ARG A 135 -12.52 -20.68 -34.56
CA ARG A 135 -13.52 -20.85 -35.62
C ARG A 135 -12.95 -21.62 -36.81
N LEU A 136 -11.77 -21.25 -37.28
CA LEU A 136 -11.11 -21.93 -38.40
C LEU A 136 -10.84 -23.40 -38.09
N VAL A 137 -10.32 -23.70 -36.90
CA VAL A 137 -10.05 -25.07 -36.43
C VAL A 137 -11.36 -25.86 -36.26
N SER A 138 -12.41 -25.23 -35.73
CA SER A 138 -13.74 -25.86 -35.59
C SER A 138 -14.33 -26.26 -36.93
N GLU A 139 -14.21 -25.39 -37.94
CA GLU A 139 -14.75 -25.61 -39.29
C GLU A 139 -13.96 -26.64 -40.11
N ASN A 140 -12.63 -26.69 -39.94
CA ASN A 140 -11.76 -27.47 -40.81
C ASN A 140 -11.22 -28.77 -40.19
N GLU A 141 -11.24 -28.90 -38.86
CA GLU A 141 -10.64 -30.03 -38.15
C GLU A 141 -11.65 -30.72 -37.25
N SER A 142 -12.05 -30.10 -36.14
CA SER A 142 -13.15 -30.59 -35.30
C SER A 142 -13.69 -29.52 -34.36
N PRO A 143 -15.00 -29.53 -34.06
CA PRO A 143 -15.59 -28.62 -33.09
C PRO A 143 -14.97 -28.73 -31.68
N SER A 144 -14.57 -29.93 -31.26
CA SER A 144 -13.90 -30.14 -29.97
C SER A 144 -12.56 -29.43 -29.92
N PHE A 145 -11.77 -29.49 -30.98
CA PHE A 145 -10.47 -28.84 -31.01
C PHE A 145 -10.60 -27.31 -31.09
N GLY A 146 -11.58 -26.81 -31.84
CA GLY A 146 -11.94 -25.39 -31.82
C GLY A 146 -12.38 -24.90 -30.42
N ALA A 147 -13.09 -25.73 -29.65
CA ALA A 147 -13.48 -25.39 -28.28
C ALA A 147 -12.28 -25.26 -27.32
N GLU A 148 -11.21 -26.04 -27.53
CA GLU A 148 -9.98 -25.89 -26.75
C GLU A 148 -9.34 -24.52 -26.97
N TYR A 149 -9.25 -24.07 -28.23
CA TYR A 149 -8.76 -22.73 -28.57
C TYR A 149 -9.59 -21.62 -27.92
N ALA A 150 -10.92 -21.71 -28.02
CA ALA A 150 -11.82 -20.75 -27.38
C ALA A 150 -11.61 -20.69 -25.86
N SER A 151 -11.50 -21.86 -25.21
CA SER A 151 -11.31 -21.94 -23.76
C SER A 151 -9.99 -21.29 -23.28
N VAL A 152 -8.97 -21.30 -24.12
CA VAL A 152 -7.67 -20.65 -23.82
C VAL A 152 -7.75 -19.14 -24.08
N GLY A 153 -8.51 -18.71 -25.09
CA GLY A 153 -8.87 -17.31 -25.30
C GLY A 153 -9.61 -16.72 -24.10
N ASP A 154 -10.59 -17.45 -23.56
CA ASP A 154 -11.35 -17.05 -22.37
C ASP A 154 -10.45 -16.86 -21.15
N ARG A 155 -9.46 -17.74 -20.94
CA ARG A 155 -8.49 -17.59 -19.83
C ARG A 155 -7.65 -16.32 -19.95
N PHE A 156 -7.23 -15.95 -21.16
CA PHE A 156 -6.54 -14.68 -21.38
C PHE A 156 -7.44 -13.48 -21.13
N LEU A 157 -8.70 -13.57 -21.56
CA LEU A 157 -9.69 -12.52 -21.33
C LEU A 157 -9.96 -12.33 -19.83
N ASP A 158 -10.20 -13.41 -19.09
CA ASP A 158 -10.41 -13.39 -17.64
C ASP A 158 -9.21 -12.79 -16.91
N ALA A 159 -8.00 -13.19 -17.30
CA ALA A 159 -6.78 -12.66 -16.72
C ALA A 159 -6.60 -11.16 -17.03
N GLN A 160 -6.93 -10.74 -18.26
CA GLN A 160 -6.91 -9.34 -18.67
C GLN A 160 -7.95 -8.49 -17.91
N GLN A 161 -9.15 -9.01 -17.68
CA GLN A 161 -10.19 -8.32 -16.90
C GLN A 161 -9.81 -8.18 -15.43
N THR A 162 -9.20 -9.23 -14.86
CA THR A 162 -8.68 -9.23 -13.49
C THR A 162 -7.56 -8.19 -13.34
N LEU A 163 -6.62 -8.18 -14.28
CA LEU A 163 -5.53 -7.19 -14.31
C LEU A 163 -6.07 -5.76 -14.53
N GLY A 164 -7.09 -5.59 -15.37
CA GLY A 164 -7.76 -4.30 -15.59
C GLY A 164 -8.47 -3.77 -14.34
N SER A 165 -9.08 -4.65 -13.55
CA SER A 165 -9.68 -4.29 -12.26
C SER A 165 -8.63 -3.78 -11.28
N TYR A 166 -7.46 -4.42 -11.27
CA TYR A 166 -6.31 -4.00 -10.44
C TYR A 166 -5.66 -2.71 -10.92
N LEU A 167 -5.52 -2.52 -12.23
CA LEU A 167 -5.09 -1.26 -12.80
C LEU A 167 -6.02 -0.12 -12.37
N GLY A 168 -7.34 -0.34 -12.47
CA GLY A 168 -8.33 0.62 -12.02
C GLY A 168 -8.21 0.94 -10.53
N TYR A 169 -7.90 -0.05 -9.69
CA TYR A 169 -7.60 0.17 -8.28
C TYR A 169 -6.36 1.06 -8.07
N ILE A 170 -5.22 0.74 -8.72
CA ILE A 170 -3.98 1.52 -8.54
C ILE A 170 -4.19 2.97 -8.96
N LEU A 171 -4.83 3.19 -10.11
CA LEU A 171 -5.06 4.54 -10.64
C LEU A 171 -5.98 5.35 -9.73
N ARG A 172 -7.11 4.78 -9.26
CA ARG A 172 -7.99 5.44 -8.30
C ARG A 172 -7.26 5.82 -7.00
N ASN A 173 -6.42 4.92 -6.49
CA ASN A 173 -5.65 5.19 -5.28
C ASN A 173 -4.65 6.33 -5.48
N GLN A 174 -4.00 6.40 -6.65
CA GLN A 174 -3.12 7.53 -6.99
C GLN A 174 -3.88 8.86 -7.07
N ASP A 175 -5.04 8.87 -7.74
CA ASP A 175 -5.89 10.07 -7.83
C ASP A 175 -6.34 10.56 -6.45
N GLN A 176 -6.72 9.64 -5.55
CA GLN A 176 -7.10 9.98 -4.18
C GLN A 176 -5.94 10.58 -3.38
N ILE A 177 -4.72 10.07 -3.55
CA ILE A 177 -3.52 10.62 -2.90
C ILE A 177 -3.24 12.04 -3.40
N VAL A 178 -3.32 12.27 -4.72
CA VAL A 178 -3.14 13.61 -5.31
C VAL A 178 -4.19 14.58 -4.79
N ALA A 179 -5.47 14.20 -4.85
CA ALA A 179 -6.57 15.03 -4.35
C ALA A 179 -6.41 15.37 -2.85
N ALA A 180 -5.97 14.41 -2.03
CA ALA A 180 -5.69 14.66 -0.62
C ALA A 180 -4.53 15.65 -0.41
N MET A 181 -3.45 15.55 -1.20
CA MET A 181 -2.33 16.49 -1.13
C MET A 181 -2.73 17.91 -1.54
N GLU A 182 -3.49 18.05 -2.63
CA GLU A 182 -4.01 19.35 -3.09
C GLU A 182 -4.97 19.98 -2.06
N GLY A 183 -5.85 19.17 -1.46
CA GLY A 183 -6.73 19.60 -0.37
C GLY A 183 -5.95 20.10 0.86
N ASN A 184 -4.86 19.40 1.23
CA ASN A 184 -4.01 19.81 2.33
C ASN A 184 -3.23 21.10 2.02
N LEU A 185 -2.68 21.24 0.82
CA LEU A 185 -1.96 22.45 0.40
C LEU A 185 -2.88 23.68 0.36
N SER A 186 -4.09 23.54 -0.19
CA SER A 186 -5.07 24.63 -0.24
C SER A 186 -5.56 25.02 1.16
N SER A 187 -5.76 24.06 2.06
CA SER A 187 -6.09 24.31 3.47
C SER A 187 -4.96 25.06 4.18
N CYS A 188 -3.71 24.66 3.98
CA CYS A 188 -2.54 25.35 4.53
C CYS A 188 -2.39 26.78 4.01
N GLN A 189 -2.58 27.00 2.71
CA GLN A 189 -2.54 28.33 2.09
C GLN A 189 -3.65 29.23 2.65
N SER A 190 -4.86 28.70 2.83
CA SER A 190 -5.98 29.46 3.40
C SER A 190 -5.69 29.88 4.85
N LYS A 191 -5.25 28.95 5.69
CA LYS A 191 -4.87 29.23 7.10
C LYS A 191 -3.72 30.22 7.20
N LEU A 192 -2.73 30.12 6.32
CA LEU A 192 -1.61 31.06 6.28
C LEU A 192 -2.09 32.46 5.86
N GLY A 193 -2.96 32.56 4.85
CA GLY A 193 -3.55 33.82 4.42
C GLY A 193 -4.38 34.49 5.52
N GLU A 194 -5.21 33.72 6.24
CA GLU A 194 -5.96 34.21 7.40
C GLU A 194 -5.03 34.70 8.52
N ALA A 195 -3.96 33.97 8.82
CA ALA A 195 -2.96 34.37 9.80
C ALA A 195 -2.23 35.65 9.39
N MET A 196 -1.82 35.79 8.12
CA MET A 196 -1.18 37.00 7.59
C MET A 196 -2.10 38.23 7.60
N GLN A 197 -3.41 38.03 7.42
CA GLN A 197 -4.41 39.10 7.52
C GLN A 197 -4.81 39.42 8.98
N GLY A 198 -4.18 38.80 9.97
CA GLY A 198 -4.52 38.98 11.39
C GLY A 198 -5.89 38.42 11.77
N ARG A 199 -6.50 37.61 10.90
CA ARG A 199 -7.80 36.93 11.12
C ARG A 199 -7.62 35.55 11.75
N GLY A 200 -6.39 35.05 11.81
CA GLY A 200 -6.05 33.82 12.53
C GLY A 200 -6.10 33.99 14.05
N PRO A 201 -6.23 32.89 14.82
CA PRO A 201 -6.13 32.94 16.27
C PRO A 201 -4.79 33.57 16.68
N ARG A 202 -4.82 34.53 17.61
CA ARG A 202 -3.60 35.16 18.16
C ARG A 202 -2.70 34.07 18.72
N ALA A 203 -1.41 34.12 18.38
CA ALA A 203 -0.41 33.24 18.97
C ALA A 203 -0.53 33.31 20.51
N THR A 204 -0.94 32.20 21.13
CA THR A 204 -0.97 32.11 22.57
C THR A 204 0.49 32.04 23.05
N PRO A 205 0.91 32.93 23.96
CA PRO A 205 2.25 32.85 24.51
C PRO A 205 2.46 31.46 25.10
N ILE A 206 3.47 30.73 24.60
CA ILE A 206 3.92 29.51 25.24
C ILE A 206 4.43 29.95 26.62
N PRO A 207 3.82 29.51 27.73
CA PRO A 207 4.35 29.84 29.03
C PRO A 207 5.77 29.29 29.08
N ASN A 208 6.77 30.18 29.22
CA ASN A 208 8.15 29.78 29.47
C ASN A 208 8.11 28.74 30.59
N ALA A 209 8.41 27.49 30.25
CA ALA A 209 8.61 26.44 31.23
C ALA A 209 9.69 26.97 32.17
N ARG A 210 9.28 27.47 33.34
CA ARG A 210 10.21 28.00 34.32
C ARG A 210 11.20 26.88 34.55
N PRO A 211 12.50 27.04 34.23
CA PRO A 211 13.46 25.99 34.53
C PRO A 211 13.33 25.73 36.02
N ILE A 212 13.00 24.49 36.38
CA ILE A 212 12.93 24.05 37.77
C ILE A 212 14.37 24.20 38.28
N ARG A 213 14.67 25.36 38.88
CA ARG A 213 15.94 25.54 39.57
C ARG A 213 15.91 24.59 40.76
N PRO A 214 16.83 23.62 40.86
CA PRO A 214 16.88 22.76 42.02
C PRO A 214 17.01 23.66 43.26
N ALA A 215 16.05 23.54 44.17
CA ALA A 215 16.10 24.25 45.44
C ALA A 215 17.37 23.84 46.16
N ARG A 216 18.28 24.81 46.40
CA ARG A 216 19.48 24.58 47.20
C ARG A 216 19.01 24.28 48.62
N ARG A 217 18.90 22.99 48.95
CA ARG A 217 18.62 22.51 50.30
C ARG A 217 19.73 23.06 51.19
N LYS A 218 19.43 24.09 51.98
CA LYS A 218 20.36 24.55 53.02
C LYS A 218 20.48 23.39 54.00
N GLN A 219 21.60 22.67 53.93
CA GLN A 219 22.01 21.80 55.01
C GLN A 219 22.26 22.72 56.21
N HIS A 220 21.39 22.65 57.22
CA HIS A 220 21.72 23.21 58.51
C HIS A 220 22.89 22.39 59.06
N ALA A 221 24.10 22.94 58.93
CA ALA A 221 25.25 22.43 59.64
C ALA A 221 24.95 22.56 61.13
N LYS A 222 24.82 21.41 61.79
CA LYS A 222 24.70 21.31 63.24
C LYS A 222 26.06 21.72 63.81
N ALA A 223 26.18 22.98 64.24
CA ALA A 223 27.39 23.47 64.90
C ALA A 223 27.46 22.85 66.30
N THR A 224 28.20 21.75 66.41
CA THR A 224 28.81 21.33 67.68
C THR A 224 30.15 22.04 67.78
N GLY A 225 30.26 22.96 68.73
CA GLY A 225 31.48 23.73 68.97
C GLY A 225 31.45 24.39 70.34
N THR A 226 31.90 23.63 71.33
CA THR A 226 32.16 24.05 72.72
C THR A 226 33.21 25.16 72.76
N THR A 227 32.91 26.23 73.49
CA THR A 227 33.87 27.30 73.81
C THR A 227 34.60 27.00 75.10
N VAL A 228 35.92 26.87 75.06
CA VAL A 228 36.79 27.10 76.23
C VAL A 228 38.11 27.74 75.75
N ASN A 229 38.38 28.93 76.30
CA ASN A 229 39.66 29.67 76.32
C ASN A 229 40.34 29.96 74.97
N GLY A 230 39.97 31.12 74.40
CA GLY A 230 40.90 32.09 73.81
C GLY A 230 41.93 31.57 72.81
N GLU A 231 41.65 31.85 71.53
CA GLU A 231 42.52 31.75 70.35
C GLU A 231 42.60 30.38 69.64
N THR A 232 42.18 30.37 68.37
CA THR A 232 42.72 29.42 67.38
C THR A 232 42.61 29.98 65.95
N LYS A 233 43.74 30.57 65.53
CA LYS A 233 44.41 30.51 64.22
C LYS A 233 43.61 29.94 63.03
N THR A 234 43.28 30.81 62.06
CA THR A 234 42.96 30.43 60.67
C THR A 234 44.25 30.24 59.87
N GLU A 235 44.64 28.99 59.66
CA GLU A 235 45.67 28.60 58.71
C GLU A 235 45.02 28.29 57.35
N ILE A 236 45.23 29.17 56.37
CA ILE A 236 44.85 28.93 54.97
C ILE A 236 46.00 28.16 54.33
N LYS A 237 45.80 26.87 54.04
CA LYS A 237 46.78 26.04 53.33
C LYS A 237 46.13 25.35 52.14
N GLY A 238 46.57 25.70 50.93
CA GLY A 238 46.36 24.92 49.73
C GLY A 238 45.74 25.67 48.56
N MET A 239 46.55 26.49 47.88
CA MET A 239 46.35 26.86 46.48
C MET A 239 47.57 26.31 45.71
N PRO A 240 47.39 25.63 44.57
CA PRO A 240 48.37 25.68 43.51
C PRO A 240 47.89 26.62 42.39
N GLU A 241 48.87 27.36 41.90
CA GLU A 241 48.84 28.41 40.89
C GLU A 241 48.69 27.89 39.45
N THR A 242 48.23 28.80 38.57
CA THR A 242 48.35 28.86 37.08
C THR A 242 47.67 27.72 36.26
N ASP A 243 47.10 27.92 35.06
CA ASP A 243 47.57 28.75 33.95
C ASP A 243 46.48 28.92 32.84
N LYS A 244 46.54 30.07 32.17
CA LYS A 244 46.21 30.41 30.76
C LYS A 244 44.83 30.16 30.10
N LYS A 245 44.21 31.29 29.77
CA LYS A 245 43.28 31.54 28.66
C LYS A 245 44.05 31.70 27.33
N PRO A 246 43.57 31.15 26.20
CA PRO A 246 43.86 31.72 24.90
C PRO A 246 42.62 32.45 24.33
N ALA A 247 42.85 33.69 23.91
CA ALA A 247 41.99 34.41 22.99
C ALA A 247 42.27 33.91 21.56
N SER A 248 41.24 33.72 20.75
CA SER A 248 41.39 33.56 19.30
C SER A 248 40.88 34.82 18.62
N ASP A 249 41.82 35.56 18.03
CA ASP A 249 41.59 36.55 16.98
C ASP A 249 40.97 35.88 15.75
N HIS A 250 39.92 36.49 15.21
CA HIS A 250 39.53 36.32 13.81
C HIS A 250 39.93 37.62 13.09
N LYS A 251 41.01 37.57 12.31
CA LYS A 251 41.30 38.54 11.26
C LYS A 251 40.63 38.09 9.95
N ASN A 252 40.22 39.12 9.21
CA ASN A 252 39.70 39.18 7.83
C ASN A 252 40.02 38.02 6.91
#